data_AF-A0A6P8KY07-F1
#
_entry.id   AF-A0A6P8KY07-F1
#
_cell.length_a   1.000
_cell.length_b   1.000
_cell.length_c   1.000
_cell.angle_alpha   90.00
_cell.angle_beta   90.00
_cell.angle_gamma   90.00
#
_symmetry.space_group_name_H-M   'P 1'
#
loop_
_entity.id
_entity.type
_entity.pdbx_description
1 polymer ?
#
loop_
_entity_poly.entity_id
_entity_poly.type
_entity_poly.pdbx_seq_one_letter_code
_entity_poly.pdbx_strand_id
1 'polypeptide(L)'
;MLLKSFIKWANSPEVDNTLHERMLSQLAQCEFAQRKSRLVSNMSQEELKSYEQLSKEIEIQIEEAKRDIEKTKAELQDAKRVRKNRIEYDVLAKVINEQPDRVETNLKLATLCEELSKLKEKSKQLEHKLEMRRKQFHVLISSIHSLQGMLDECDEEIMDVSLENYEDTDTSTAIKTETS
;
A
#
# COMPACT_ATOMS: atom_id res chain seq x y z
N MET A 1 14.86 -78.70 -53.65
CA MET A 1 14.61 -78.91 -55.09
C MET A 1 15.92 -79.02 -55.88
N LEU A 2 16.86 -78.09 -55.71
CA LEU A 2 18.18 -78.11 -56.36
C LEU A 2 18.93 -79.45 -56.22
N LEU A 3 19.02 -79.99 -54.99
CA LEU A 3 19.68 -81.27 -54.71
C LEU A 3 19.06 -82.45 -55.48
N LYS A 4 17.72 -82.49 -55.61
CA LYS A 4 17.02 -83.53 -56.37
C LYS A 4 17.30 -83.41 -57.87
N SER A 5 17.34 -82.18 -58.40
CA SER A 5 17.72 -81.91 -59.80
C SER A 5 19.18 -82.27 -60.08
N PHE A 6 20.08 -82.01 -59.13
CA PHE A 6 21.51 -82.34 -59.21
C PHE A 6 21.76 -83.84 -59.25
N ILE A 7 21.13 -84.60 -58.34
CA ILE A 7 21.24 -86.07 -58.32
C ILE A 7 20.67 -86.68 -59.62
N LYS A 8 19.60 -86.10 -60.18
CA LYS A 8 19.02 -86.54 -61.45
C LYS A 8 19.94 -86.25 -62.64
N TRP A 9 20.59 -85.09 -62.66
CA TRP A 9 21.55 -84.71 -63.70
C TRP A 9 22.82 -85.57 -63.64
N ALA A 10 23.36 -85.82 -62.44
CA ALA A 10 24.58 -86.60 -62.24
C ALA A 10 24.43 -88.09 -62.61
N ASN A 11 23.22 -88.64 -62.52
CA ASN A 11 22.91 -90.03 -62.89
C ASN A 11 22.38 -90.19 -64.31
N SER A 12 22.33 -89.11 -65.11
CA SER A 12 21.83 -89.15 -66.48
C SER A 12 22.96 -89.60 -67.45
N PRO A 13 22.74 -90.61 -68.31
CA PRO A 13 23.77 -91.09 -69.24
C PRO A 13 24.06 -90.14 -70.40
N GLU A 14 23.18 -89.16 -70.66
CA GLU A 14 23.37 -88.09 -71.65
C GLU A 14 23.42 -86.70 -70.98
N VAL A 15 24.16 -85.77 -71.60
CA VAL A 15 24.31 -84.39 -71.11
C VAL A 15 23.03 -83.60 -71.35
N ASP A 16 22.15 -83.55 -70.34
CA ASP A 16 20.96 -82.70 -70.35
C ASP A 16 21.30 -81.24 -70.00
N ASN A 17 21.58 -80.45 -71.04
CA ASN A 17 21.89 -79.02 -70.93
C ASN A 17 20.73 -78.20 -70.32
N THR A 18 19.48 -78.63 -70.54
CA THR A 18 18.31 -77.89 -70.02
C THR A 18 18.17 -78.02 -68.51
N LEU A 19 18.46 -79.22 -67.98
CA LEU A 19 18.50 -79.45 -66.54
C LEU A 19 19.69 -78.73 -65.89
N HIS A 20 20.83 -78.66 -66.59
CA HIS A 20 22.00 -77.90 -66.15
C HIS A 20 21.71 -76.39 -66.03
N GLU A 21 21.16 -75.76 -67.07
CA GLU A 21 20.76 -74.35 -67.04
C GLU A 21 19.72 -74.05 -65.95
N ARG A 22 18.76 -74.95 -65.75
CA ARG A 22 17.76 -74.83 -64.68
C ARG A 22 18.40 -74.87 -63.28
N MET A 23 19.40 -75.71 -63.08
CA MET A 23 20.14 -75.74 -61.81
C MET A 23 20.97 -74.47 -61.61
N LEU A 24 21.65 -73.97 -62.65
CA LEU A 24 22.37 -72.70 -62.58
C LEU A 24 21.43 -71.53 -62.24
N SER A 25 20.25 -71.48 -62.85
CA SER A 25 19.24 -70.46 -62.54
C SER A 25 18.75 -70.55 -61.09
N GLN A 26 18.49 -71.76 -60.59
CA GLN A 26 18.09 -71.98 -59.20
C GLN A 26 19.21 -71.63 -58.21
N LEU A 27 20.47 -71.93 -58.53
CA LEU A 27 21.63 -71.53 -57.73
C LEU A 27 21.75 -70.00 -57.67
N ALA A 28 21.65 -69.32 -58.82
CA ALA A 28 21.67 -67.86 -58.89
C ALA A 28 20.54 -67.21 -58.07
N GLN A 29 19.33 -67.79 -58.08
CA GLN A 29 18.22 -67.35 -57.23
C GLN A 29 18.51 -67.54 -55.74
N CYS A 30 19.11 -68.66 -55.34
CA CYS A 30 19.51 -68.90 -53.95
C CYS A 30 20.58 -67.89 -53.50
N GLU A 31 21.59 -67.64 -54.32
CA GLU A 31 22.61 -66.63 -54.01
C GLU A 31 22.01 -65.22 -53.91
N PHE A 32 21.11 -64.86 -54.83
CA PHE A 32 20.41 -63.58 -54.79
C PHE A 32 19.58 -63.44 -53.51
N ALA A 33 18.81 -64.47 -53.15
CA ALA A 33 18.03 -64.48 -51.91
C ALA A 33 18.91 -64.33 -50.67
N GLN A 34 20.07 -65.00 -50.63
CA GLN A 34 21.04 -64.87 -49.54
C GLN A 34 21.62 -63.45 -49.46
N ARG A 35 22.04 -62.87 -50.59
CA ARG A 35 22.55 -61.49 -50.64
C ARG A 35 21.49 -60.49 -50.19
N LYS A 36 20.25 -60.63 -50.67
CA LYS A 36 19.11 -59.80 -50.26
C LYS A 36 18.84 -59.92 -48.76
N SER A 37 18.80 -61.13 -48.22
CA SER A 37 18.59 -61.36 -46.78
C SER A 37 19.67 -60.69 -45.94
N ARG A 38 20.93 -60.76 -46.37
CA ARG A 38 22.05 -60.11 -45.66
C ARG A 38 21.93 -58.58 -45.70
N LEU A 39 21.56 -58.02 -46.85
CA LEU A 39 21.36 -56.57 -46.98
C LEU A 39 20.22 -56.07 -46.08
N VAL A 40 19.08 -56.78 -46.07
CA VAL A 40 17.95 -56.45 -45.19
C VAL A 40 18.36 -56.55 -43.72
N SER A 41 19.09 -57.60 -43.34
CA SER A 41 19.59 -57.75 -41.96
C SER A 41 20.50 -56.60 -41.53
N ASN A 42 21.40 -56.14 -42.42
CA ASN A 42 22.28 -55.02 -42.14
C ASN A 42 21.48 -53.70 -42.01
N MET A 43 20.57 -53.45 -42.95
CA MET A 43 19.69 -52.28 -42.94
C MET A 43 18.86 -52.22 -41.65
N SER A 44 18.22 -53.32 -41.26
CA SER A 44 17.43 -53.38 -40.02
C SER A 44 18.28 -53.15 -38.77
N GLN A 45 19.56 -53.56 -38.77
CA GLN A 45 20.47 -53.28 -37.66
C GLN A 45 20.86 -51.80 -37.58
N GLU A 46 21.02 -51.12 -38.72
CA GLU A 46 21.26 -49.68 -38.77
C GLU A 46 20.02 -48.88 -38.36
N GLU A 47 18.83 -49.28 -38.83
CA GLU A 47 17.55 -48.70 -38.43
C GLU A 47 17.34 -48.81 -36.92
N LEU A 48 17.62 -49.97 -36.32
CA LEU A 48 17.48 -50.18 -34.88
C LEU A 48 18.38 -49.24 -34.07
N LYS A 49 19.64 -49.05 -34.50
CA LYS A 49 20.55 -48.07 -33.88
C LYS A 49 20.04 -46.64 -34.02
N SER A 50 19.49 -46.28 -35.17
CA SER A 50 18.90 -44.96 -35.39
C SER A 50 17.70 -44.72 -34.49
N TYR A 51 16.81 -45.71 -34.33
CA TYR A 51 15.68 -45.63 -33.40
C TYR A 51 16.11 -45.54 -31.94
N GLU A 52 17.14 -46.27 -31.52
CA GLU A 52 17.71 -46.15 -30.17
C GLU A 52 18.25 -44.74 -29.91
N GLN A 53 18.94 -44.14 -30.89
CA GLN A 53 19.44 -42.78 -30.78
C GLN A 53 18.29 -41.77 -30.70
N LEU A 54 17.28 -41.90 -31.55
CA LEU A 54 16.11 -41.03 -31.55
C LEU A 54 15.34 -41.14 -30.23
N SER A 55 15.20 -42.34 -29.66
CA SER A 55 14.56 -42.54 -28.36
C SER A 55 15.30 -41.78 -27.25
N LYS A 56 16.63 -41.86 -27.22
CA LYS A 56 17.45 -41.14 -26.24
C LYS A 56 17.33 -39.63 -26.41
N GLU A 57 17.29 -39.14 -27.64
CA GLU A 57 17.11 -37.72 -27.92
C GLU A 57 15.74 -37.22 -27.43
N ILE A 58 14.68 -37.98 -27.68
CA ILE A 58 13.33 -37.67 -27.18
C ILE A 58 13.31 -37.65 -25.65
N GLU A 59 13.96 -38.61 -24.98
CA GLU A 59 14.06 -38.62 -23.51
C GLU A 59 14.75 -37.38 -22.96
N ILE A 60 15.84 -36.94 -23.59
CA ILE A 60 16.55 -35.70 -23.20
C ILE A 60 15.62 -34.49 -23.37
N GLN A 61 14.95 -34.36 -24.52
CA GLN A 61 14.03 -33.26 -24.79
C GLN A 61 12.84 -33.24 -23.80
N ILE A 62 12.32 -34.40 -23.43
CA ILE A 62 11.26 -34.52 -22.41
C ILE A 62 11.76 -34.00 -21.07
N GLU A 63 12.98 -34.36 -20.67
CA GLU A 63 13.53 -33.95 -19.38
C GLU A 63 13.86 -32.45 -19.35
N GLU A 64 14.33 -31.89 -20.46
CA GLU A 64 14.49 -30.44 -20.63
C GLU A 64 13.15 -29.71 -20.56
N ALA A 65 12.13 -30.19 -21.27
CA ALA A 65 10.79 -29.59 -21.24
C ALA A 65 10.19 -29.62 -19.82
N LYS A 66 10.37 -30.70 -19.05
CA LYS A 66 9.95 -30.75 -17.64
C LYS A 66 10.67 -29.70 -16.79
N ARG A 67 11.98 -29.53 -16.99
CA ARG A 67 12.78 -28.53 -16.28
C ARG A 67 12.29 -27.11 -16.60
N ASP A 68 12.00 -26.84 -17.86
CA ASP A 68 11.48 -25.55 -18.31
C ASP A 68 10.07 -25.27 -17.75
N ILE A 69 9.22 -26.28 -17.64
CA ILE A 69 7.91 -26.17 -16.97
C ILE A 69 8.07 -25.78 -15.50
N GLU A 70 8.96 -26.43 -14.76
CA GLU A 70 9.14 -26.10 -13.33
C GLU A 70 9.75 -24.70 -13.16
N LYS A 71 10.68 -24.31 -14.05
CA LYS A 71 11.23 -22.96 -14.07
C LYS A 71 10.16 -21.90 -14.35
N THR A 72 9.38 -22.07 -15.41
CA THR A 72 8.31 -21.11 -15.78
C THR A 72 7.20 -21.05 -14.72
N LYS A 73 6.93 -22.15 -14.02
CA LYS A 73 6.01 -22.18 -12.88
C LYS A 73 6.52 -21.35 -11.70
N ALA A 74 7.81 -21.43 -11.38
CA ALA A 74 8.43 -20.59 -10.35
C ALA A 74 8.37 -19.11 -10.74
N GLU A 75 8.76 -18.77 -11.96
CA GLU A 75 8.67 -17.40 -12.50
C GLU A 75 7.24 -16.86 -12.45
N LEU A 76 6.24 -17.68 -12.77
CA LEU A 76 4.83 -17.30 -12.68
C LEU A 76 4.40 -17.00 -11.24
N GLN A 77 4.87 -17.77 -10.25
CA GLN A 77 4.57 -17.50 -8.85
C GLN A 77 5.18 -16.17 -8.39
N ASP A 78 6.40 -15.89 -8.79
CA ASP A 78 7.08 -14.63 -8.48
C ASP A 78 6.39 -13.44 -9.16
N ALA A 79 6.02 -13.57 -10.44
CA ALA A 79 5.26 -12.55 -11.15
C ALA A 79 3.91 -12.27 -10.49
N LYS A 80 3.21 -13.32 -10.01
CA LYS A 80 1.97 -13.15 -9.23
C LYS A 80 2.21 -12.41 -7.92
N ARG A 81 3.30 -12.70 -7.22
CA ARG A 81 3.68 -11.99 -5.97
C ARG A 81 3.94 -10.51 -6.25
N VAL A 82 4.73 -10.20 -7.26
CA VAL A 82 5.02 -8.81 -7.66
C VAL A 82 3.74 -8.07 -8.04
N ARG A 83 2.85 -8.70 -8.81
CA ARG A 83 1.54 -8.12 -9.16
C ARG A 83 0.69 -7.83 -7.93
N LYS A 84 0.62 -8.77 -6.97
CA LYS A 84 -0.12 -8.58 -5.72
C LYS A 84 0.43 -7.38 -4.95
N ASN A 85 1.74 -7.33 -4.75
CA ASN A 85 2.41 -6.21 -4.07
C ASN A 85 2.12 -4.88 -4.78
N ARG A 86 2.20 -4.84 -6.11
CA ARG A 86 1.89 -3.63 -6.89
C ARG A 86 0.46 -3.14 -6.65
N ILE A 87 -0.52 -4.05 -6.63
CA ILE A 87 -1.92 -3.70 -6.36
C ILE A 87 -2.06 -3.16 -4.93
N GLU A 88 -1.42 -3.78 -3.94
CA GLU A 88 -1.44 -3.29 -2.55
C GLU A 88 -0.85 -1.88 -2.43
N TYR A 89 0.28 -1.61 -3.12
CA TYR A 89 0.87 -0.28 -3.18
C TYR A 89 -0.04 0.73 -3.89
N ASP A 90 -0.65 0.36 -5.01
CA ASP A 90 -1.57 1.23 -5.75
C ASP A 90 -2.81 1.59 -4.90
N VAL A 91 -3.34 0.64 -4.12
CA VAL A 91 -4.44 0.88 -3.19
C VAL A 91 -4.01 1.83 -2.09
N LEU A 92 -2.85 1.60 -1.46
CA LEU A 92 -2.34 2.46 -0.41
C LEU A 92 -2.04 3.88 -0.93
N ALA A 93 -1.47 4.00 -2.12
CA ALA A 93 -1.19 5.27 -2.77
C ALA A 93 -2.48 6.08 -3.04
N LYS A 94 -3.57 5.42 -3.44
CA LYS A 94 -4.88 6.08 -3.58
C LYS A 94 -5.36 6.67 -2.26
N VAL A 95 -5.32 5.89 -1.17
CA VAL A 95 -5.71 6.36 0.17
C VAL A 95 -4.81 7.52 0.64
N ILE A 96 -3.51 7.47 0.36
CA ILE A 96 -2.58 8.56 0.68
C ILE A 96 -2.93 9.82 -0.13
N ASN A 97 -3.28 9.69 -1.41
CA ASN A 97 -3.63 10.82 -2.26
C ASN A 97 -4.98 11.48 -1.92
N GLU A 98 -5.86 10.79 -1.18
CA GLU A 98 -7.08 11.39 -0.63
C GLU A 98 -6.77 12.38 0.51
N GLN A 99 -5.61 12.24 1.16
CA GLN A 99 -5.16 13.15 2.21
C GLN A 99 -4.51 14.40 1.60
N PRO A 100 -4.67 15.58 2.24
CA PRO A 100 -4.08 16.82 1.75
C PRO A 100 -2.55 16.73 1.77
N ASP A 101 -1.92 17.51 0.89
CA ASP A 101 -0.47 17.52 0.80
C ASP A 101 0.17 17.89 2.15
N ARG A 102 1.21 17.15 2.50
CA ARG A 102 1.85 17.26 3.80
C ARG A 102 2.55 18.61 3.96
N VAL A 103 3.11 19.16 2.87
CA VAL A 103 3.79 20.45 2.91
C VAL A 103 2.78 21.56 3.10
N GLU A 104 1.69 21.55 2.34
CA GLU A 104 0.61 22.53 2.47
C GLU A 104 -0.03 22.50 3.88
N THR A 105 -0.28 21.30 4.41
CA THR A 105 -0.86 21.13 5.76
C THR A 105 0.07 21.65 6.84
N ASN A 106 1.37 21.40 6.75
CA ASN A 106 2.35 21.94 7.70
C ASN A 106 2.47 23.47 7.62
N LEU A 107 2.40 24.04 6.42
CA LEU A 107 2.42 25.49 6.24
C LEU A 107 1.22 26.14 6.92
N LYS A 108 0.00 25.62 6.68
CA LYS A 108 -1.23 26.08 7.34
C LYS A 108 -1.13 25.94 8.86
N LEU A 109 -0.56 24.85 9.35
CA LEU A 109 -0.38 24.64 10.78
C LEU A 109 0.59 25.66 11.39
N ALA A 110 1.70 25.96 10.70
CA ALA A 110 2.65 26.98 11.13
C ALA A 110 2.01 28.38 11.19
N THR A 111 1.24 28.75 10.16
CA THR A 111 0.54 30.06 10.13
C THR A 111 -0.52 30.15 11.24
N LEU A 112 -1.32 29.10 11.44
CA LEU A 112 -2.31 29.08 12.54
C LEU A 112 -1.64 29.17 13.92
N CYS A 113 -0.50 28.51 14.12
CA CYS A 113 0.26 28.61 15.37
C CYS A 113 0.76 30.04 15.63
N GLU A 114 1.25 30.73 14.59
CA GLU A 114 1.68 32.12 14.70
C GLU A 114 0.51 33.06 15.01
N GLU A 115 -0.63 32.87 14.34
CA GLU A 115 -1.86 33.62 14.60
C GLU A 115 -2.36 33.41 16.03
N LEU A 116 -2.39 32.17 16.51
CA LEU A 116 -2.75 31.83 17.89
C LEU A 116 -1.84 32.52 18.90
N SER A 117 -0.53 32.55 18.64
CA SER A 117 0.44 33.23 19.49
C SER A 117 0.15 34.74 19.57
N LYS A 118 -0.06 35.38 18.41
CA LYS A 118 -0.41 36.81 18.33
C LYS A 118 -1.72 37.10 19.04
N LEU A 119 -2.74 36.26 18.87
CA LEU A 119 -4.04 36.45 19.50
C LEU A 119 -3.96 36.30 21.02
N LYS A 120 -3.18 35.33 21.50
CA LYS A 120 -2.91 35.11 22.92
C LYS A 120 -2.19 36.30 23.55
N GLU A 121 -1.20 36.86 22.84
CA GLU A 121 -0.51 38.07 23.29
C GLU A 121 -1.47 39.26 23.36
N LYS A 122 -2.28 39.47 22.31
CA LYS A 122 -3.29 40.55 22.30
C LYS A 122 -4.32 40.40 23.42
N SER A 123 -4.77 39.17 23.69
CA SER A 123 -5.65 38.88 24.82
C SER A 123 -5.01 39.28 26.15
N LYS A 124 -3.76 38.88 26.37
CA LYS A 124 -2.99 39.22 27.59
C LYS A 124 -2.82 40.74 27.73
N GLN A 125 -2.55 41.45 26.64
CA GLN A 125 -2.44 42.91 26.63
C GLN A 125 -3.77 43.60 26.98
N LEU A 126 -4.89 43.10 26.43
CA LEU A 126 -6.23 43.61 26.73
C LEU A 126 -6.61 43.37 28.20
N GLU A 127 -6.34 42.17 28.71
CA GLU A 127 -6.59 41.81 30.10
C GLU A 127 -5.79 42.70 31.07
N HIS A 128 -4.52 42.97 30.76
CA HIS A 128 -3.71 43.92 31.51
C HIS A 128 -4.29 45.34 31.48
N LYS A 129 -4.74 45.82 30.31
CA LYS A 129 -5.39 47.15 30.19
C LYS A 129 -6.67 47.22 31.01
N LEU A 130 -7.49 46.16 31.00
CA LEU A 130 -8.75 46.09 31.74
C LEU A 130 -8.49 46.14 33.25
N GLU A 131 -7.49 45.39 33.72
CA GLU A 131 -7.07 45.41 35.13
C GLU A 131 -6.55 46.80 35.54
N MET A 132 -5.75 47.47 34.70
CA MET A 132 -5.31 48.84 34.96
C MET A 132 -6.48 49.82 35.05
N ARG A 133 -7.49 49.69 34.16
CA ARG A 133 -8.72 50.50 34.23
C ARG A 133 -9.51 50.22 35.51
N ARG A 134 -9.63 48.96 35.92
CA ARG A 134 -10.29 48.58 37.18
C ARG A 134 -9.62 49.23 38.39
N LYS A 135 -8.29 49.26 38.43
CA LYS A 135 -7.53 49.96 39.47
C LYS A 135 -7.75 51.47 39.43
N GLN A 136 -7.75 52.09 38.26
CA GLN A 136 -8.05 53.52 38.09
C GLN A 136 -9.46 53.88 38.60
N PHE A 137 -10.48 53.06 38.27
CA PHE A 137 -11.84 53.22 38.79
C PHE A 137 -11.90 53.08 40.30
N HIS A 138 -11.17 52.12 40.87
CA HIS A 138 -11.12 51.96 42.33
C HIS A 138 -10.54 53.19 43.02
N VAL A 139 -9.45 53.77 42.48
CA VAL A 139 -8.88 55.04 42.99
C VAL A 139 -9.91 56.17 42.90
N LEU A 140 -10.59 56.33 41.75
CA LEU A 140 -11.65 57.34 41.59
C LEU A 140 -12.78 57.18 42.61
N ILE A 141 -13.27 55.95 42.83
CA ILE A 141 -14.32 55.67 43.82
C ILE A 141 -13.83 56.01 45.23
N SER A 142 -12.61 55.63 45.60
CA SER A 142 -12.04 55.98 46.90
C SER A 142 -11.86 57.49 47.08
N SER A 143 -11.47 58.21 46.03
CA SER A 143 -11.42 59.68 46.06
C SER A 143 -12.81 60.31 46.21
N ILE A 144 -13.83 59.77 45.54
CA ILE A 144 -15.22 60.22 45.70
C ILE A 144 -15.68 60.01 47.14
N HIS A 145 -15.47 58.82 47.72
CA HIS A 145 -15.83 58.55 49.12
C HIS A 145 -15.07 59.46 50.08
N SER A 146 -13.78 59.75 49.83
CA SER A 146 -13.00 60.68 50.64
C SER A 146 -13.55 62.11 50.57
N LEU A 147 -13.95 62.57 49.38
CA LEU A 147 -14.55 63.88 49.20
C LEU A 147 -15.95 63.97 49.82
N GLN A 148 -16.73 62.89 49.77
CA GLN A 148 -18.01 62.79 50.47
C GLN A 148 -17.81 62.86 52.00
N GLY A 149 -16.84 62.12 52.55
CA GLY A 149 -16.50 62.20 53.97
C GLY A 149 -16.06 63.60 54.40
N MET A 150 -15.25 64.29 53.59
CA MET A 150 -14.89 65.69 53.86
C MET A 150 -16.10 66.64 53.79
N LEU A 151 -17.06 66.39 52.90
CA LEU A 151 -18.28 67.20 52.81
C LEU A 151 -19.17 66.98 54.04
N ASP A 152 -19.31 65.74 54.49
CA ASP A 152 -20.03 65.36 55.70
C ASP A 152 -19.36 65.97 56.96
N GLU A 153 -18.01 66.02 57.01
CA GLU A 153 -17.24 66.68 58.06
C GLU A 153 -17.38 68.22 58.05
N CYS A 154 -17.51 68.85 56.87
CA CYS A 154 -17.74 70.30 56.76
C CYS A 154 -19.17 70.73 57.15
N ASP A 155 -20.17 69.87 56.98
CA ASP A 155 -21.54 70.14 57.47
C ASP A 155 -21.62 70.10 59.01
N GLU A 156 -20.73 69.37 59.70
CA GLU A 156 -20.62 69.43 61.17
C GLU A 156 -19.95 70.71 61.69
N GLU A 157 -18.96 71.28 60.99
CA GLU A 157 -18.27 72.52 61.43
C GLU A 157 -19.12 73.80 61.28
N ILE A 158 -20.14 73.83 60.41
CA ILE A 158 -21.05 74.98 60.29
C ILE A 158 -22.07 75.03 61.43
N MET A 159 -22.28 73.93 62.16
CA MET A 159 -23.31 73.83 63.20
C MET A 159 -22.82 74.20 64.61
N ASP A 160 -21.54 74.57 64.80
CA ASP A 160 -20.97 74.87 66.14
C ASP A 160 -20.78 76.38 66.44
N VAL A 161 -21.49 77.27 65.73
CA VAL A 161 -21.51 78.72 66.07
C VAL A 161 -22.93 79.26 66.17
N SER A 162 -23.65 78.92 67.24
CA SER A 162 -24.71 79.79 67.79
C SER A 162 -25.00 79.53 69.27
N LEU A 163 -24.35 80.36 70.10
CA LEU A 163 -24.94 81.24 71.11
C LEU A 163 -25.83 80.60 72.21
N GLU A 164 -25.20 80.16 73.30
CA GLU A 164 -25.83 80.16 74.62
C GLU A 164 -25.62 81.51 75.32
N ASN A 165 -26.69 82.30 75.45
CA ASN A 165 -26.99 83.17 76.60
C ASN A 165 -28.23 84.03 76.33
N TYR A 166 -29.36 83.69 76.95
CA TYR A 166 -30.04 84.48 78.00
C TYR A 166 -31.47 83.97 78.23
N GLU A 167 -31.77 83.69 79.50
CA GLU A 167 -33.10 83.47 80.08
C GLU A 167 -34.00 84.71 79.86
N ASP A 168 -35.30 84.53 79.62
CA ASP A 168 -36.33 84.53 80.68
C ASP A 168 -37.74 84.97 80.17
N THR A 169 -38.76 84.40 80.81
CA THR A 169 -40.18 84.81 80.91
C THR A 169 -41.17 84.71 79.72
N ASP A 170 -41.92 83.61 79.73
CA ASP A 170 -43.39 83.52 79.92
C ASP A 170 -44.34 84.48 79.15
N THR A 171 -45.21 83.92 78.31
CA THR A 171 -46.66 84.23 78.29
C THR A 171 -47.45 83.22 77.45
N SER A 172 -48.13 82.32 78.16
CA SER A 172 -49.54 81.92 78.02
C SER A 172 -50.22 81.79 76.63
N THR A 173 -50.91 80.64 76.53
CA THR A 173 -52.24 80.39 75.93
C THR A 173 -52.39 80.14 74.43
N ALA A 174 -52.75 78.88 74.15
CA ALA A 174 -54.04 78.46 73.58
C ALA A 174 -54.13 78.16 72.07
N ILE A 175 -54.41 76.87 71.82
CA ILE A 175 -55.58 76.33 71.09
C ILE A 175 -55.40 75.89 69.62
N LYS A 176 -55.55 74.56 69.47
CA LYS A 176 -56.22 73.77 68.41
C LYS A 176 -55.51 73.58 67.07
N THR A 177 -55.05 72.36 66.78
CA THR A 177 -55.78 71.27 66.09
C THR A 177 -56.32 71.68 64.72
N GLU A 178 -55.71 71.16 63.65
CA GLU A 178 -56.41 70.28 62.71
C GLU A 178 -55.39 69.63 61.75
N THR A 179 -55.51 68.32 61.64
CA THR A 179 -54.75 67.40 60.81
C THR A 179 -55.36 67.32 59.40
N SER A 180 -54.54 67.49 58.37
CA SER A 180 -54.53 66.67 57.15
C SER A 180 -53.23 66.91 56.39
#